data_AF-A0A2E0N865-F1
#
_entry.id   AF-A0A2E0N865-F1
#
_cell.length_a   1.000
_cell.length_b   1.000
_cell.length_c   1.000
_cell.angle_alpha   90.00
_cell.angle_beta   90.00
_cell.angle_gamma   90.00
#
_symmetry.space_group_name_H-M   'P 1'
#
loop_
_entity.id
_entity.type
_entity.pdbx_description
1 polymer ?
#
loop_
_entity_poly.entity_id
_entity_poly.type
_entity_poly.pdbx_seq_one_letter_code
_entity_poly.pdbx_strand_id
1 'polypeptide(L)'
;MSEPKPLSGYKVVDFSAVYAGPICARFLLDCGAEVVKIEPPGIGDLTRGADGMTPAFAHFNAGKRSIALDLKSAEGQQIARELIRGADIVIQNFRPGIMSKFKLDYESVKAEQPELVYCSISGFGLSGPWVDRAAFAPIVHAASGFDTVFGAGQANSENRPPNWEIMVADILTGAYAFGVIQTALLGRERFGRGEHLDVSMMDAMMTLIPAHLQAAQMAEPLPIGRFHPVQTSDGFVMVTPISNKNFSSLCQLLQRPELLQDPRFVFGPRSRHFKELAAEIEKWSGSLSTNEVENALNEAGVPCSAYTKLDDLFSHPQVVERQSFSPINDDHLGEFLIQCIPVKFQHMNNRTASWAATLGQHSDDVLQTELGMPAEKIAELREQRIIA
;
A
#
# COMPACT_ATOMS: atom_id res chain seq x y z
N MET A 1 -26.96 1.25 17.46
CA MET A 1 -26.12 2.37 17.01
C MET A 1 -24.76 1.76 16.74
N SER A 2 -24.23 1.84 15.53
CA SER A 2 -22.85 1.40 15.29
C SER A 2 -21.95 2.26 16.15
N GLU A 3 -21.09 1.66 16.97
CA GLU A 3 -20.09 2.42 17.71
C GLU A 3 -19.30 3.32 16.73
N PRO A 4 -19.00 4.57 17.11
CA PRO A 4 -18.18 5.44 16.28
C PRO A 4 -16.83 4.76 16.00
N LYS A 5 -16.32 4.93 14.78
CA LYS A 5 -15.04 4.33 14.40
C LYS A 5 -13.91 5.00 15.21
N PRO A 6 -12.77 4.33 15.49
CA PRO A 6 -11.72 4.86 16.37
C PRO A 6 -11.12 6.20 15.94
N LEU A 7 -11.12 6.52 14.63
CA LEU A 7 -10.65 7.80 14.12
C LEU A 7 -11.77 8.81 13.86
N SER A 8 -13.00 8.53 14.29
CA SER A 8 -14.09 9.51 14.22
C SER A 8 -13.73 10.77 15.00
N GLY A 9 -13.93 11.93 14.37
CA GLY A 9 -13.56 13.24 14.91
C GLY A 9 -12.16 13.73 14.52
N TYR A 10 -11.31 12.88 13.95
CA TYR A 10 -10.01 13.30 13.41
C TYR A 10 -10.16 13.88 12.00
N LYS A 11 -9.51 15.01 11.75
CA LYS A 11 -9.49 15.67 10.44
C LYS A 11 -8.13 15.52 9.76
N VAL A 12 -8.15 15.09 8.51
CA VAL A 12 -6.96 14.88 7.67
C VAL A 12 -7.02 15.82 6.47
N VAL A 13 -5.95 16.59 6.28
CA VAL A 13 -5.71 17.33 5.02
C VAL A 13 -4.69 16.55 4.19
N ASP A 14 -5.16 16.05 3.06
CA ASP A 14 -4.41 15.18 2.14
C ASP A 14 -3.96 15.96 0.91
N PHE A 15 -2.70 16.38 0.89
CA PHE A 15 -2.04 17.00 -0.26
C PHE A 15 -1.40 15.96 -1.20
N SER A 16 -1.55 14.67 -0.89
CA SER A 16 -0.83 13.64 -1.62
C SER A 16 -1.49 13.29 -2.95
N ALA A 17 -0.67 12.78 -3.87
CA ALA A 17 -1.10 12.35 -5.19
C ALA A 17 -0.61 10.93 -5.50
N VAL A 18 -1.18 10.32 -6.54
CA VAL A 18 -0.81 8.98 -7.01
C VAL A 18 -1.19 7.90 -6.00
N TYR A 19 -0.25 7.21 -5.34
CA TYR A 19 -0.57 5.96 -4.61
C TYR A 19 -0.17 5.97 -3.12
N ALA A 20 1.11 6.22 -2.77
CA ALA A 20 1.60 6.04 -1.39
C ALA A 20 0.85 6.88 -0.33
N GLY A 21 0.70 8.17 -0.56
CA GLY A 21 -0.07 9.04 0.33
C GLY A 21 -1.58 8.79 0.24
N PRO A 22 -2.16 8.67 -0.97
CA PRO A 22 -3.59 8.48 -1.10
C PRO A 22 -4.12 7.21 -0.41
N ILE A 23 -3.40 6.08 -0.48
CA ILE A 23 -3.81 4.84 0.21
C ILE A 23 -3.75 4.99 1.73
N CYS A 24 -2.73 5.68 2.26
CA CYS A 24 -2.61 5.98 3.69
C CYS A 24 -3.80 6.81 4.18
N ALA A 25 -4.09 7.91 3.49
CA ALA A 25 -5.24 8.76 3.81
C ALA A 25 -6.57 7.99 3.69
N ARG A 26 -6.70 7.12 2.70
CA ARG A 26 -7.90 6.28 2.54
C ARG A 26 -8.10 5.31 3.70
N PHE A 27 -7.03 4.68 4.18
CA PHE A 27 -7.10 3.79 5.35
C PHE A 27 -7.49 4.53 6.63
N LEU A 28 -7.03 5.77 6.82
CA LEU A 28 -7.50 6.62 7.92
C LEU A 28 -9.02 6.90 7.81
N LEU A 29 -9.50 7.20 6.60
CA LEU A 29 -10.93 7.40 6.34
C LEU A 29 -11.77 6.15 6.63
N ASP A 30 -11.30 5.00 6.15
CA ASP A 30 -11.99 3.72 6.37
C ASP A 30 -12.06 3.37 7.87
N CYS A 31 -11.11 3.88 8.67
CA CYS A 31 -11.09 3.83 10.13
C CYS A 31 -11.78 5.01 10.85
N GLY A 32 -12.41 5.93 10.12
CA GLY A 32 -13.31 6.95 10.66
C GLY A 32 -12.89 8.41 10.54
N ALA A 33 -11.68 8.69 10.07
CA ALA A 33 -11.22 10.05 9.90
C ALA A 33 -11.97 10.76 8.77
N GLU A 34 -12.13 12.08 8.89
CA GLU A 34 -12.58 12.93 7.81
C GLU A 34 -11.37 13.32 6.96
N VAL A 35 -11.45 13.11 5.64
CA VAL A 35 -10.31 13.40 4.75
C VAL A 35 -10.75 14.41 3.69
N VAL A 36 -10.04 15.54 3.65
CA VAL A 36 -10.12 16.55 2.60
C VAL A 36 -8.87 16.45 1.74
N LYS A 37 -9.06 16.01 0.48
CA LYS A 37 -8.02 15.97 -0.53
C LYS A 37 -7.90 17.33 -1.21
N ILE A 38 -6.69 17.88 -1.22
CA ILE A 38 -6.35 19.14 -1.88
C ILE A 38 -5.77 18.82 -3.25
N GLU A 39 -6.37 19.37 -4.31
CA GLU A 39 -5.99 19.06 -5.68
C GLU A 39 -5.80 20.33 -6.51
N PRO A 40 -4.85 20.37 -7.47
CA PRO A 40 -4.70 21.53 -8.34
C PRO A 40 -5.92 21.71 -9.27
N PRO A 41 -6.42 22.94 -9.47
CA PRO A 41 -7.55 23.19 -10.37
C PRO A 41 -7.30 22.71 -11.81
N GLY A 42 -8.36 22.21 -12.44
CA GLY A 42 -8.37 21.76 -13.84
C GLY A 42 -7.75 20.38 -14.08
N ILE A 43 -6.61 20.06 -13.47
CA ILE A 43 -5.90 18.77 -13.71
C ILE A 43 -6.13 17.75 -12.59
N GLY A 44 -6.21 18.19 -11.33
CA GLY A 44 -6.29 17.32 -10.16
C GLY A 44 -5.11 16.37 -9.95
N ASP A 45 -5.35 15.26 -9.26
CA ASP A 45 -4.42 14.13 -9.13
C ASP A 45 -4.14 13.48 -10.51
N LEU A 46 -2.88 13.13 -10.78
CA LEU A 46 -2.48 12.45 -12.03
C LEU A 46 -3.29 11.17 -12.32
N THR A 47 -3.76 10.48 -11.28
CA THR A 47 -4.55 9.25 -11.42
C THR A 47 -5.96 9.48 -11.93
N ARG A 48 -6.46 10.72 -11.98
CA ARG A 48 -7.79 11.05 -12.56
C ARG A 48 -7.91 10.78 -14.06
N GLY A 49 -6.79 10.68 -14.77
CA GLY A 49 -6.80 10.47 -16.22
C GLY A 49 -7.45 11.61 -17.00
N ALA A 50 -7.67 11.41 -18.30
CA ALA A 50 -8.24 12.44 -19.17
C ALA A 50 -9.72 12.74 -18.86
N ASP A 51 -10.47 11.71 -18.43
CA ASP A 51 -11.92 11.80 -18.20
C ASP A 51 -12.27 12.21 -16.75
N GLY A 52 -11.27 12.54 -15.91
CA GLY A 52 -11.47 13.06 -14.55
C GLY A 52 -11.75 12.00 -13.46
N MET A 53 -12.05 10.76 -13.85
CA MET A 53 -12.22 9.61 -12.98
C MET A 53 -11.63 8.35 -13.62
N THR A 54 -10.88 7.56 -12.85
CA THR A 54 -10.42 6.21 -13.24
C THR A 54 -10.67 5.21 -12.11
N PRO A 55 -10.73 3.90 -12.40
CA PRO A 55 -10.80 2.88 -11.34
C PRO A 55 -9.66 3.00 -10.33
N ALA A 56 -8.46 3.40 -10.79
CA ALA A 56 -7.31 3.65 -9.91
C ALA A 56 -7.57 4.85 -8.99
N PHE A 57 -7.97 6.01 -9.53
CA PHE A 57 -8.28 7.18 -8.69
C PHE A 57 -9.35 6.84 -7.65
N ALA A 58 -10.42 6.17 -8.07
CA ALA A 58 -11.52 5.75 -7.21
C ALA A 58 -11.06 4.80 -6.09
N HIS A 59 -10.21 3.81 -6.42
CA HIS A 59 -9.62 2.91 -5.43
C HIS A 59 -8.89 3.66 -4.31
N PHE A 60 -8.01 4.61 -4.68
CA PHE A 60 -7.17 5.33 -3.73
C PHE A 60 -7.85 6.50 -3.02
N ASN A 61 -8.98 7.01 -3.55
CA ASN A 61 -9.57 8.26 -3.05
C ASN A 61 -11.07 8.19 -2.75
N ALA A 62 -11.72 7.04 -2.86
CA ALA A 62 -13.14 6.96 -2.52
C ALA A 62 -13.44 7.39 -1.07
N GLY A 63 -14.61 7.98 -0.86
CA GLY A 63 -15.01 8.60 0.40
C GLY A 63 -14.35 9.94 0.73
N LYS A 64 -13.23 10.32 0.12
CA LYS A 64 -12.57 11.60 0.42
C LYS A 64 -13.39 12.76 -0.15
N ARG A 65 -13.49 13.86 0.61
CA ARG A 65 -13.94 15.15 0.06
C ARG A 65 -12.81 15.71 -0.81
N SER A 66 -13.13 16.23 -1.98
CA SER A 66 -12.15 16.85 -2.91
C SER A 66 -12.39 18.34 -2.99
N ILE A 67 -11.33 19.12 -2.79
CA ILE A 67 -11.31 20.55 -3.11
C ILE A 67 -10.23 20.82 -4.16
N ALA A 68 -10.58 21.65 -5.14
CA ALA A 68 -9.64 22.11 -6.14
C ALA A 68 -9.11 23.48 -5.70
N LEU A 69 -7.80 23.60 -5.46
CA LEU A 69 -7.18 24.78 -4.86
C LEU A 69 -5.80 25.07 -5.47
N ASP A 70 -5.62 26.28 -6.01
CA ASP A 70 -4.35 26.72 -6.61
C ASP A 70 -3.36 27.18 -5.54
N LEU A 71 -2.47 26.27 -5.13
CA LEU A 71 -1.39 26.56 -4.19
C LEU A 71 -0.30 27.50 -4.75
N LYS A 72 -0.34 27.88 -6.02
CA LYS A 72 0.58 28.91 -6.56
C LYS A 72 0.12 30.33 -6.22
N SER A 73 -1.16 30.54 -5.95
CA SER A 73 -1.72 31.81 -5.49
C SER A 73 -1.48 32.02 -3.99
N ALA A 74 -1.32 33.28 -3.57
CA ALA A 74 -1.16 33.60 -2.15
C ALA A 74 -2.43 33.29 -1.36
N GLU A 75 -3.59 33.57 -1.96
CA GLU A 75 -4.91 33.27 -1.43
C GLU A 75 -5.12 31.76 -1.26
N GLY A 76 -4.73 30.95 -2.25
CA GLY A 76 -4.81 29.50 -2.16
C GLY A 76 -3.89 28.93 -1.08
N GLN A 77 -2.69 29.48 -0.91
CA GLN A 77 -1.79 29.14 0.21
C GLN A 77 -2.41 29.50 1.57
N GLN A 78 -3.07 30.66 1.66
CA GLN A 78 -3.73 31.09 2.89
C GLN A 78 -4.90 30.16 3.25
N ILE A 79 -5.74 29.80 2.27
CA ILE A 79 -6.83 28.83 2.46
C ILE A 79 -6.28 27.48 2.92
N ALA A 80 -5.22 26.96 2.28
CA ALA A 80 -4.60 25.71 2.68
C ALA A 80 -4.03 25.78 4.10
N ARG A 81 -3.41 26.89 4.50
CA ARG A 81 -2.91 27.10 5.86
C ARG A 81 -4.05 27.11 6.89
N GLU A 82 -5.19 27.72 6.57
CA GLU A 82 -6.37 27.72 7.43
C GLU A 82 -6.99 26.32 7.58
N LEU A 83 -7.05 25.56 6.49
CA LEU A 83 -7.47 24.15 6.54
C LEU A 83 -6.53 23.30 7.40
N ILE A 84 -5.22 23.49 7.28
CA ILE A 84 -4.24 22.84 8.16
C ILE A 84 -4.51 23.24 9.62
N ARG A 85 -4.87 24.49 9.90
CA ARG A 85 -5.22 24.96 11.27
C ARG A 85 -6.38 24.21 11.90
N GLY A 86 -7.32 23.73 11.11
CA GLY A 86 -8.41 22.87 11.58
C GLY A 86 -8.10 21.38 11.59
N ALA A 87 -6.90 20.95 11.19
CA ALA A 87 -6.57 19.55 10.97
C ALA A 87 -5.80 18.91 12.14
N ASP A 88 -6.00 17.61 12.32
CA ASP A 88 -5.19 16.79 13.22
C ASP A 88 -3.97 16.20 12.52
N ILE A 89 -4.14 15.89 11.23
CA ILE A 89 -3.16 15.19 10.42
C ILE A 89 -3.01 15.90 9.08
N VAL A 90 -1.77 16.10 8.64
CA VAL A 90 -1.45 16.47 7.26
C VAL A 90 -0.67 15.35 6.61
N ILE A 91 -1.05 14.97 5.39
CA ILE A 91 -0.33 13.99 4.57
C ILE A 91 0.12 14.67 3.28
N GLN A 92 1.39 14.53 2.94
CA GLN A 92 1.92 15.02 1.67
C GLN A 92 3.00 14.08 1.13
N ASN A 93 3.10 13.98 -0.19
CA ASN A 93 4.15 13.23 -0.87
C ASN A 93 4.79 14.00 -2.04
N PHE A 94 4.82 15.33 -1.94
CA PHE A 94 5.58 16.13 -2.88
C PHE A 94 7.07 15.90 -2.67
N ARG A 95 7.84 16.22 -3.72
CA ARG A 95 9.30 16.27 -3.58
C ARG A 95 9.67 17.19 -2.40
N PRO A 96 10.64 16.80 -1.56
CA PRO A 96 11.14 17.67 -0.49
C PRO A 96 11.40 19.10 -0.98
N GLY A 97 11.05 20.08 -0.15
CA GLY A 97 11.16 21.51 -0.45
C GLY A 97 9.97 22.15 -1.18
N ILE A 98 9.08 21.39 -1.84
CA ILE A 98 7.91 21.97 -2.51
C ILE A 98 6.94 22.63 -1.52
N MET A 99 6.58 21.94 -0.44
CA MET A 99 5.69 22.51 0.59
C MET A 99 6.29 23.74 1.28
N SER A 100 7.64 23.80 1.39
CA SER A 100 8.34 24.96 1.94
C SER A 100 8.19 26.20 1.05
N LYS A 101 8.19 26.05 -0.28
CA LYS A 101 7.91 27.16 -1.21
C LYS A 101 6.51 27.75 -1.03
N PHE A 102 5.56 26.94 -0.59
CA PHE A 102 4.19 27.37 -0.28
C PHE A 102 4.01 27.80 1.18
N LYS A 103 5.06 27.70 2.02
CA LYS A 103 4.99 27.88 3.48
C LYS A 103 3.94 26.98 4.16
N LEU A 104 3.80 25.76 3.65
CA LEU A 104 2.88 24.72 4.17
C LEU A 104 3.63 23.47 4.65
N ASP A 105 4.97 23.50 4.70
CA ASP A 105 5.78 22.46 5.32
C ASP A 105 5.67 22.50 6.84
N TYR A 106 6.05 21.39 7.49
CA TYR A 106 5.96 21.23 8.95
C TYR A 106 6.60 22.40 9.70
N GLU A 107 7.81 22.81 9.33
CA GLU A 107 8.53 23.92 9.97
C GLU A 107 7.76 25.24 9.91
N SER A 108 7.02 25.48 8.82
CA SER A 108 6.23 26.70 8.62
C SER A 108 4.92 26.73 9.40
N VAL A 109 4.40 25.59 9.86
CA VAL A 109 3.07 25.48 10.50
C VAL A 109 3.13 25.02 11.97
N LYS A 110 4.19 24.31 12.40
CA LYS A 110 4.29 23.70 13.74
C LYS A 110 4.16 24.70 14.90
N ALA A 111 4.57 25.96 14.70
CA ALA A 111 4.47 26.98 15.74
C ALA A 111 3.01 27.39 16.03
N GLU A 112 2.15 27.34 15.01
CA GLU A 112 0.71 27.61 15.16
C GLU A 112 -0.06 26.34 15.57
N GLN A 113 0.51 25.15 15.34
CA GLN A 113 -0.12 23.86 15.64
C GLN A 113 0.89 22.86 16.22
N PRO A 114 1.23 23.00 17.52
CA PRO A 114 2.20 22.11 18.17
C PRO A 114 1.73 20.65 18.29
N GLU A 115 0.42 20.42 18.16
CA GLU A 115 -0.23 19.10 18.25
C GLU A 115 -0.40 18.42 16.88
N LEU A 116 0.03 19.05 15.78
CA LEU A 116 -0.14 18.52 14.42
C LEU A 116 0.70 17.26 14.19
N VAL A 117 0.07 16.20 13.66
CA VAL A 117 0.79 15.07 13.07
C VAL A 117 1.00 15.35 11.58
N TYR A 118 2.23 15.61 11.18
CA TYR A 118 2.58 15.93 9.80
C TYR A 118 3.35 14.77 9.17
N CYS A 119 2.75 14.09 8.20
CA CYS A 119 3.33 12.94 7.52
C CYS A 119 3.86 13.32 6.14
N SER A 120 5.17 13.15 5.94
CA SER A 120 5.87 13.34 4.68
C SER A 120 6.32 12.01 4.14
N ILE A 121 5.79 11.63 2.97
CA ILE A 121 6.16 10.41 2.27
C ILE A 121 7.06 10.79 1.10
N SER A 122 8.26 10.24 1.03
CA SER A 122 9.24 10.59 -0.02
C SER A 122 10.01 9.38 -0.52
N GLY A 123 10.69 9.50 -1.66
CA GLY A 123 11.46 8.39 -2.23
C GLY A 123 12.67 7.97 -1.40
N PHE A 124 13.39 8.96 -0.86
CA PHE A 124 14.72 8.76 -0.25
C PHE A 124 14.85 9.42 1.12
N GLY A 125 13.74 9.84 1.74
CA GLY A 125 13.72 10.57 3.01
C GLY A 125 13.86 12.09 2.85
N LEU A 126 13.71 12.81 3.96
CA LEU A 126 13.84 14.27 4.06
C LEU A 126 15.26 14.75 4.33
N SER A 127 16.24 13.84 4.33
CA SER A 127 17.64 14.17 4.60
C SER A 127 18.60 13.37 3.71
N GLY A 128 19.88 13.74 3.74
CA GLY A 128 20.93 13.05 2.99
C GLY A 128 21.07 13.50 1.54
N PRO A 129 21.99 12.86 0.78
CA PRO A 129 22.43 13.35 -0.52
C PRO A 129 21.39 13.21 -1.64
N TRP A 130 20.33 12.42 -1.43
CA TRP A 130 19.31 12.12 -2.45
C TRP A 130 17.96 12.79 -2.17
N VAL A 131 17.90 13.70 -1.19
CA VAL A 131 16.68 14.41 -0.78
C VAL A 131 15.98 15.14 -1.95
N ASP A 132 16.74 15.67 -2.91
CA ASP A 132 16.19 16.41 -4.05
C ASP A 132 15.86 15.55 -5.29
N ARG A 133 16.07 14.22 -5.22
CA ARG A 133 15.82 13.34 -6.37
C ARG A 133 14.33 13.10 -6.57
N ALA A 134 13.93 13.01 -7.83
CA ALA A 134 12.61 12.54 -8.21
C ALA A 134 12.46 11.05 -7.84
N ALA A 135 11.29 10.63 -7.40
CA ALA A 135 11.01 9.23 -7.13
C ALA A 135 9.58 8.86 -7.49
N PHE A 136 9.45 7.76 -8.22
CA PHE A 136 8.26 6.91 -8.33
C PHE A 136 8.66 5.50 -7.91
N ALA A 137 7.70 4.62 -7.60
CA ALA A 137 8.00 3.26 -7.14
C ALA A 137 9.07 2.53 -7.97
N PRO A 138 9.04 2.50 -9.32
CA PRO A 138 10.08 1.80 -10.10
C PRO A 138 11.50 2.33 -9.90
N ILE A 139 11.65 3.64 -9.62
CA ILE A 139 12.96 4.24 -9.32
C ILE A 139 13.46 3.75 -7.97
N VAL A 140 12.57 3.66 -6.99
CA VAL A 140 12.91 3.19 -5.64
C VAL A 140 13.14 1.68 -5.61
N HIS A 141 12.38 0.91 -6.38
CA HIS A 141 12.61 -0.52 -6.63
C HIS A 141 14.04 -0.78 -7.10
N ALA A 142 14.47 -0.02 -8.12
CA ALA A 142 15.83 -0.09 -8.63
C ALA A 142 16.88 0.35 -7.59
N ALA A 143 16.61 1.40 -6.81
CA ALA A 143 17.56 1.97 -5.87
C ALA A 143 17.73 1.19 -4.56
N SER A 144 16.69 0.48 -4.11
CA SER A 144 16.62 -0.18 -2.80
C SER A 144 17.35 -1.53 -2.73
N GLY A 145 17.84 -2.03 -3.86
CA GLY A 145 18.40 -3.39 -3.98
C GLY A 145 17.34 -4.49 -4.15
N PHE A 146 16.06 -4.18 -3.95
CA PHE A 146 14.96 -5.13 -4.10
C PHE A 146 14.94 -5.81 -5.48
N ASP A 147 15.09 -5.05 -6.56
CA ASP A 147 15.05 -5.60 -7.93
C ASP A 147 16.18 -6.56 -8.24
N THR A 148 17.36 -6.29 -7.69
CA THR A 148 18.52 -7.18 -7.87
C THR A 148 18.29 -8.51 -7.18
N VAL A 149 17.68 -8.49 -5.98
CA VAL A 149 17.32 -9.69 -5.22
C VAL A 149 16.19 -10.45 -5.91
N PHE A 150 15.11 -9.76 -6.28
CA PHE A 150 13.97 -10.37 -6.95
C PHE A 150 14.37 -10.97 -8.29
N GLY A 151 15.10 -10.20 -9.12
CA GLY A 151 15.59 -10.62 -10.43
C GLY A 151 16.54 -11.80 -10.37
N ALA A 152 17.48 -11.81 -9.42
CA ALA A 152 18.36 -12.97 -9.19
C ALA A 152 17.58 -14.23 -8.76
N GLY A 153 16.35 -14.05 -8.24
CA GLY A 153 15.36 -15.07 -7.94
C GLY A 153 14.77 -15.77 -9.18
N GLN A 154 14.72 -15.06 -10.30
CA GLN A 154 14.05 -15.51 -11.51
C GLN A 154 15.02 -16.21 -12.46
N ALA A 155 14.55 -17.23 -13.18
CA ALA A 155 15.31 -17.91 -14.22
C ALA A 155 15.31 -17.07 -15.51
N ASN A 156 15.92 -15.88 -15.48
CA ASN A 156 16.11 -15.05 -16.67
C ASN A 156 17.57 -15.12 -17.13
N SER A 157 17.79 -15.54 -18.38
CA SER A 157 19.13 -15.69 -18.98
C SER A 157 19.79 -14.35 -19.33
N GLU A 158 19.05 -13.25 -19.37
CA GLU A 158 19.55 -11.97 -19.89
C GLU A 158 20.24 -11.08 -18.84
N ASN A 159 20.28 -11.47 -17.56
CA ASN A 159 20.76 -10.65 -16.43
C ASN A 159 20.14 -9.23 -16.35
N ARG A 160 19.02 -9.00 -17.04
CA ARG A 160 18.29 -7.74 -17.01
C ARG A 160 17.39 -7.70 -15.77
N PRO A 161 17.37 -6.58 -15.01
CA PRO A 161 16.42 -6.41 -13.91
C PRO A 161 14.97 -6.59 -14.37
N PRO A 162 14.07 -7.02 -13.48
CA PRO A 162 12.65 -7.20 -13.78
C PRO A 162 12.00 -5.90 -14.30
N ASN A 163 11.02 -6.04 -15.19
CA ASN A 163 10.07 -4.97 -15.51
C ASN A 163 8.95 -4.95 -14.46
N TRP A 164 8.47 -3.77 -14.09
CA TRP A 164 7.46 -3.60 -13.04
C TRP A 164 6.22 -2.87 -13.54
N GLU A 165 5.07 -3.43 -13.21
CA GLU A 165 3.76 -2.78 -13.25
C GLU A 165 3.13 -2.69 -11.85
N ILE A 166 3.71 -3.41 -10.88
CA ILE A 166 3.20 -3.49 -9.50
C ILE A 166 3.92 -2.45 -8.64
N MET A 167 3.18 -1.53 -8.04
CA MET A 167 3.72 -0.40 -7.29
C MET A 167 4.00 -0.75 -5.82
N VAL A 168 4.88 -1.75 -5.59
CA VAL A 168 5.16 -2.28 -4.23
C VAL A 168 5.62 -1.19 -3.26
N ALA A 169 6.48 -0.28 -3.72
CA ALA A 169 7.04 0.76 -2.87
C ALA A 169 5.94 1.72 -2.39
N ASP A 170 5.00 2.07 -3.27
CA ASP A 170 3.89 2.95 -2.90
C ASP A 170 3.00 2.31 -1.83
N ILE A 171 2.53 1.08 -2.06
CA ILE A 171 1.58 0.41 -1.15
C ILE A 171 2.23 0.11 0.19
N LEU A 172 3.47 -0.40 0.19
CA LEU A 172 4.19 -0.70 1.42
C LEU A 172 4.47 0.56 2.25
N THR A 173 4.90 1.64 1.60
CA THR A 173 5.20 2.90 2.29
C THR A 173 3.93 3.56 2.82
N GLY A 174 2.82 3.50 2.07
CA GLY A 174 1.51 3.94 2.55
C GLY A 174 1.02 3.17 3.77
N ALA A 175 1.27 1.85 3.83
CA ALA A 175 0.97 1.03 4.99
C ALA A 175 1.83 1.39 6.22
N TYR A 176 3.13 1.63 6.03
CA TYR A 176 3.98 2.14 7.10
C TYR A 176 3.51 3.51 7.60
N ALA A 177 3.23 4.44 6.69
CA ALA A 177 2.71 5.77 7.01
C ALA A 177 1.41 5.69 7.83
N PHE A 178 0.47 4.84 7.42
CA PHE A 178 -0.77 4.60 8.17
C PHE A 178 -0.48 4.15 9.60
N GLY A 179 0.45 3.20 9.80
CA GLY A 179 0.82 2.70 11.13
C GLY A 179 1.55 3.73 12.01
N VAL A 180 2.51 4.47 11.45
CA VAL A 180 3.26 5.47 12.24
C VAL A 180 2.42 6.69 12.60
N ILE A 181 1.41 7.05 11.79
CA ILE A 181 0.42 8.08 12.14
C ILE A 181 -0.33 7.66 13.42
N GLN A 182 -0.78 6.41 13.53
CA GLN A 182 -1.44 5.93 14.77
C GLN A 182 -0.53 6.08 15.99
N THR A 183 0.76 5.77 15.82
CA THR A 183 1.76 5.90 16.88
C THR A 183 1.93 7.37 17.29
N ALA A 184 1.97 8.28 16.32
CA ALA A 184 2.06 9.72 16.56
C ALA A 184 0.80 10.27 17.25
N LEU A 185 -0.40 9.85 16.85
CA LEU A 185 -1.64 10.23 17.53
C LEU A 185 -1.68 9.73 18.98
N LEU A 186 -1.22 8.51 19.25
CA LEU A 186 -1.08 8.00 20.61
C LEU A 186 -0.05 8.79 21.42
N GLY A 187 1.05 9.20 20.79
CA GLY A 187 2.05 10.09 21.36
C GLY A 187 1.45 11.45 21.72
N ARG A 188 0.65 12.02 20.81
CA ARG A 188 -0.09 13.27 21.03
C ARG A 188 -1.03 13.18 22.22
N GLU A 189 -1.84 12.12 22.30
CA GLU A 189 -2.76 11.91 23.42
C GLU A 189 -2.03 11.77 24.76
N ARG A 190 -0.87 11.10 24.78
CA ARG A 190 -0.12 10.84 26.02
C ARG A 190 0.76 12.00 26.46
N PHE A 191 1.27 12.79 25.52
CA PHE A 191 2.35 13.76 25.77
C PHE A 191 2.02 15.17 25.28
N GLY A 192 0.86 15.42 24.69
CA GLY A 192 0.39 16.74 24.27
C GLY A 192 1.19 17.39 23.15
N ARG A 193 1.86 16.59 22.29
CA ARG A 193 2.65 17.11 21.17
C ARG A 193 2.49 16.25 19.92
N GLY A 194 2.42 16.92 18.77
CA GLY A 194 2.44 16.33 17.45
C GLY A 194 3.83 15.83 17.06
N GLU A 195 3.99 15.46 15.79
CA GLU A 195 5.25 14.91 15.26
C GLU A 195 5.37 15.16 13.75
N HIS A 196 6.61 15.30 13.26
CA HIS A 196 6.92 15.25 11.83
C HIS A 196 7.42 13.86 11.45
N LEU A 197 6.57 13.10 10.76
CA LEU A 197 6.88 11.76 10.29
C LEU A 197 7.55 11.85 8.92
N ASP A 198 8.80 11.38 8.82
CA ASP A 198 9.54 11.15 7.58
C ASP A 198 9.45 9.67 7.22
N VAL A 199 8.72 9.35 6.15
CA VAL A 199 8.52 7.96 5.70
C VAL A 199 9.13 7.78 4.31
N SER A 200 10.28 7.10 4.28
CA SER A 200 11.08 6.86 3.06
C SER A 200 10.64 5.58 2.35
N MET A 201 10.35 5.67 1.05
CA MET A 201 10.06 4.51 0.22
C MET A 201 11.27 3.57 0.10
N MET A 202 12.50 4.11 0.07
CA MET A 202 13.71 3.30 0.01
C MET A 202 13.86 2.43 1.27
N ASP A 203 13.67 3.03 2.45
CA ASP A 203 13.74 2.30 3.72
C ASP A 203 12.65 1.24 3.80
N ALA A 204 11.43 1.59 3.37
CA ALA A 204 10.30 0.65 3.29
C ALA A 204 10.64 -0.56 2.40
N MET A 205 11.21 -0.35 1.22
CA MET A 205 11.56 -1.46 0.31
C MET A 205 12.68 -2.35 0.87
N MET A 206 13.65 -1.78 1.58
CA MET A 206 14.75 -2.53 2.19
C MET A 206 14.25 -3.53 3.25
N THR A 207 13.10 -3.28 3.89
CA THR A 207 12.52 -4.21 4.87
C THR A 207 12.05 -5.54 4.25
N LEU A 208 11.88 -5.60 2.92
CA LEU A 208 11.47 -6.82 2.20
C LEU A 208 12.63 -7.81 1.97
N ILE A 209 13.88 -7.39 2.12
CA ILE A 209 15.07 -8.19 1.78
C ILE A 209 16.08 -8.39 2.93
N PRO A 210 15.65 -8.56 4.20
CA PRO A 210 16.55 -8.53 5.35
C PRO A 210 17.63 -9.62 5.31
N ALA A 211 17.28 -10.83 4.88
CA ALA A 211 18.23 -11.93 4.75
C ALA A 211 19.36 -11.63 3.74
N HIS A 212 19.04 -10.93 2.64
CA HIS A 212 20.02 -10.56 1.62
C HIS A 212 20.91 -9.41 2.10
N LEU A 213 20.34 -8.43 2.80
CA LEU A 213 21.11 -7.34 3.43
C LEU A 213 22.10 -7.89 4.46
N GLN A 214 21.69 -8.87 5.27
CA GLN A 214 22.57 -9.54 6.23
C GLN A 214 23.65 -10.38 5.51
N ALA A 215 23.26 -11.18 4.51
CA ALA A 215 24.19 -11.99 3.74
C ALA A 215 25.30 -11.15 3.07
N ALA A 216 24.97 -9.97 2.54
CA ALA A 216 25.93 -9.06 1.92
C ALA A 216 27.02 -8.53 2.88
N GLN A 217 26.83 -8.66 4.20
CA GLN A 217 27.76 -8.20 5.23
C GLN A 217 28.60 -9.34 5.83
N MET A 218 28.35 -10.59 5.44
CA MET A 218 28.99 -11.77 6.02
C MET A 218 30.08 -12.31 5.08
N ALA A 219 31.21 -12.76 5.64
CA ALA A 219 32.24 -13.45 4.87
C ALA A 219 31.76 -14.81 4.33
N GLU A 220 30.93 -15.51 5.12
CA GLU A 220 30.32 -16.79 4.78
C GLU A 220 28.81 -16.71 4.98
N PRO A 221 28.04 -16.19 4.00
CA PRO A 221 26.61 -15.99 4.15
C PRO A 221 25.87 -17.33 4.27
N LEU A 222 24.84 -17.35 5.13
CA LEU A 222 23.91 -18.48 5.18
C LEU A 222 23.11 -18.58 3.86
N PRO A 223 22.72 -19.78 3.44
CA PRO A 223 21.88 -19.96 2.26
C PRO A 223 20.51 -19.36 2.47
N ILE A 224 20.03 -18.68 1.44
CA ILE A 224 18.67 -18.17 1.40
C ILE A 224 17.86 -19.13 0.55
N GLY A 225 17.02 -19.93 1.20
CA GLY A 225 16.16 -20.89 0.51
C GLY A 225 15.09 -20.19 -0.31
N ARG A 226 14.80 -20.74 -1.50
CA ARG A 226 13.78 -20.23 -2.42
C ARG A 226 12.74 -21.30 -2.67
N PHE A 227 11.47 -20.97 -2.50
CA PHE A 227 10.41 -21.89 -2.86
C PHE A 227 10.19 -21.89 -4.38
N HIS A 228 9.86 -23.07 -4.91
CA HIS A 228 9.63 -23.26 -6.33
C HIS A 228 8.18 -23.72 -6.55
N PRO A 229 7.45 -23.15 -7.53
CA PRO A 229 6.17 -23.68 -7.94
C PRO A 229 6.32 -25.14 -8.39
N VAL A 230 5.33 -25.96 -8.08
CA VAL A 230 5.21 -27.36 -8.50
C VAL A 230 4.18 -27.43 -9.61
N GLN A 231 4.56 -27.95 -10.77
CA GLN A 231 3.67 -28.16 -11.90
C GLN A 231 2.63 -29.26 -11.61
N THR A 232 1.39 -29.01 -12.04
CA THR A 232 0.27 -29.97 -12.06
C THR A 232 -0.18 -30.18 -13.51
N SER A 233 -1.22 -30.99 -13.75
CA SER A 233 -1.70 -31.26 -15.11
C SER A 233 -2.32 -30.03 -15.80
N ASP A 234 -2.80 -29.05 -15.04
CA ASP A 234 -3.53 -27.88 -15.53
C ASP A 234 -3.08 -26.53 -14.90
N GLY A 235 -2.02 -26.52 -14.09
CA GLY A 235 -1.56 -25.33 -13.40
C GLY A 235 -0.33 -25.53 -12.52
N PHE A 236 -0.29 -24.81 -11.40
CA PHE A 236 0.81 -24.84 -10.44
C PHE A 236 0.29 -24.75 -9.01
N VAL A 237 1.03 -25.36 -8.09
CA VAL A 237 0.83 -25.26 -6.64
C VAL A 237 2.13 -24.83 -5.98
N MET A 238 2.06 -23.89 -5.03
CA MET A 238 3.19 -23.58 -4.16
C MET A 238 3.18 -24.53 -2.95
N VAL A 239 4.25 -25.28 -2.72
CA VAL A 239 4.35 -26.27 -1.62
C VAL A 239 5.47 -25.88 -0.66
N THR A 240 5.18 -25.80 0.64
CA THR A 240 6.12 -25.28 1.66
C THR A 240 6.34 -26.26 2.82
N PRO A 241 7.03 -27.40 2.60
CA PRO A 241 7.24 -28.42 3.63
C PRO A 241 8.38 -28.05 4.59
N ILE A 242 8.18 -26.99 5.38
CA ILE A 242 9.23 -26.35 6.20
C ILE A 242 9.69 -27.19 7.39
N SER A 243 8.77 -27.81 8.13
CA SER A 243 9.15 -28.65 9.27
C SER A 243 9.47 -30.09 8.83
N ASN A 244 10.15 -30.85 9.70
CA ASN A 244 10.33 -32.29 9.47
C ASN A 244 8.99 -33.02 9.42
N LYS A 245 7.99 -32.60 10.22
CA LYS A 245 6.64 -33.16 10.17
C LYS A 245 6.00 -32.97 8.80
N ASN A 246 6.02 -31.75 8.25
CA ASN A 246 5.44 -31.48 6.93
C ASN A 246 6.13 -32.30 5.84
N PHE A 247 7.46 -32.45 5.92
CA PHE A 247 8.20 -33.22 4.93
C PHE A 247 7.99 -34.72 5.06
N SER A 248 7.85 -35.27 6.28
CA SER A 248 7.44 -36.67 6.47
C SER A 248 6.04 -36.93 5.92
N SER A 249 5.08 -36.03 6.17
CA SER A 249 3.74 -36.09 5.56
C SER A 249 3.82 -36.09 4.04
N LEU A 250 4.65 -35.21 3.46
CA LEU A 250 4.87 -35.16 2.02
C LEU A 250 5.45 -36.48 1.49
N CYS A 251 6.51 -37.01 2.09
CA CYS A 251 7.12 -38.27 1.66
C CYS A 251 6.14 -39.46 1.73
N GLN A 252 5.27 -39.48 2.76
CA GLN A 252 4.22 -40.48 2.88
C GLN A 252 3.17 -40.34 1.77
N LEU A 253 2.69 -39.11 1.52
CA LEU A 253 1.72 -38.84 0.45
C LEU A 253 2.26 -39.24 -0.93
N LEU A 254 3.53 -38.91 -1.20
CA LEU A 254 4.21 -39.27 -2.44
C LEU A 254 4.52 -40.78 -2.53
N GLN A 255 4.41 -41.53 -1.43
CA GLN A 255 4.87 -42.92 -1.30
C GLN A 255 6.38 -43.09 -1.60
N ARG A 256 7.17 -42.12 -1.16
CA ARG A 256 8.62 -42.03 -1.39
C ARG A 256 9.38 -41.87 -0.06
N PRO A 257 9.33 -42.84 0.86
CA PRO A 257 9.94 -42.74 2.19
C PRO A 257 11.47 -42.58 2.13
N GLU A 258 12.12 -43.00 1.05
CA GLU A 258 13.56 -42.85 0.86
C GLU A 258 14.02 -41.39 0.76
N LEU A 259 13.12 -40.46 0.38
CA LEU A 259 13.42 -39.02 0.37
C LEU A 259 13.74 -38.46 1.76
N LEU A 260 13.29 -39.12 2.84
CA LEU A 260 13.63 -38.75 4.20
C LEU A 260 15.12 -38.89 4.52
N GLN A 261 15.79 -39.81 3.83
CA GLN A 261 17.20 -40.11 4.02
C GLN A 261 18.09 -39.50 2.93
N ASP A 262 17.49 -38.82 1.94
CA ASP A 262 18.24 -38.13 0.91
C ASP A 262 19.04 -36.96 1.54
N PRO A 263 20.38 -36.94 1.43
CA PRO A 263 21.21 -35.87 2.01
C PRO A 263 20.82 -34.46 1.55
N ARG A 264 20.15 -34.33 0.40
CA ARG A 264 19.64 -33.05 -0.09
C ARG A 264 18.44 -32.54 0.70
N PHE A 265 17.60 -33.44 1.22
CA PHE A 265 16.29 -33.10 1.78
C PHE A 265 16.18 -33.24 3.30
N VAL A 266 17.25 -33.66 3.97
CA VAL A 266 17.33 -33.59 5.43
C VAL A 266 17.28 -32.15 5.93
N PHE A 267 16.89 -31.97 7.21
CA PHE A 267 16.73 -30.66 7.83
C PHE A 267 18.01 -29.83 7.78
N GLY A 268 17.90 -28.57 7.34
CA GLY A 268 19.05 -27.69 7.06
C GLY A 268 19.38 -27.67 5.57
N PRO A 269 20.06 -28.69 5.01
CA PRO A 269 20.40 -28.78 3.58
C PRO A 269 19.21 -28.57 2.65
N ARG A 270 18.01 -29.07 3.00
CA ARG A 270 16.77 -28.94 2.20
C ARG A 270 16.50 -27.52 1.68
N SER A 271 16.81 -26.50 2.48
CA SER A 271 16.63 -25.10 2.08
C SER A 271 17.38 -24.71 0.80
N ARG A 272 18.50 -25.39 0.51
CA ARG A 272 19.30 -25.20 -0.71
C ARG A 272 18.77 -25.97 -1.92
N HIS A 273 17.92 -26.97 -1.67
CA HIS A 273 17.49 -27.95 -2.67
C HIS A 273 15.98 -27.93 -2.91
N PHE A 274 15.32 -26.80 -2.66
CA PHE A 274 13.87 -26.68 -2.91
C PHE A 274 13.50 -26.81 -4.39
N LYS A 275 14.41 -26.48 -5.32
CA LYS A 275 14.20 -26.71 -6.75
C LYS A 275 14.13 -28.20 -7.06
N GLU A 276 15.08 -28.97 -6.56
CA GLU A 276 15.14 -30.41 -6.72
C GLU A 276 13.98 -31.10 -5.98
N LEU A 277 13.58 -30.57 -4.83
CA LEU A 277 12.40 -31.05 -4.11
C LEU A 277 11.12 -30.82 -4.92
N ALA A 278 10.94 -29.63 -5.51
CA ALA A 278 9.81 -29.37 -6.40
C ALA A 278 9.77 -30.38 -7.56
N ALA A 279 10.90 -30.66 -8.19
CA ALA A 279 10.99 -31.67 -9.25
C ALA A 279 10.64 -33.10 -8.79
N GLU A 280 10.92 -33.47 -7.52
CA GLU A 280 10.45 -34.76 -6.97
C GLU A 280 8.94 -34.78 -6.74
N ILE A 281 8.34 -33.66 -6.33
CA ILE A 281 6.88 -33.53 -6.16
C ILE A 281 6.19 -33.59 -7.53
N GLU A 282 6.77 -32.95 -8.55
CA GLU A 282 6.23 -32.92 -9.93
C GLU A 282 6.07 -34.29 -10.58
N LYS A 283 6.88 -35.27 -10.17
CA LYS A 283 6.73 -36.67 -10.62
C LYS A 283 5.38 -37.29 -10.22
N TRP A 284 4.79 -36.80 -9.13
CA TRP A 284 3.47 -37.23 -8.65
C TRP A 284 2.38 -36.27 -9.10
N SER A 285 2.59 -34.96 -8.98
CA SER A 285 1.54 -33.97 -9.27
C SER A 285 1.28 -33.76 -10.77
N GLY A 286 2.22 -34.10 -11.65
CA GLY A 286 2.08 -33.85 -13.09
C GLY A 286 0.91 -34.58 -13.77
N SER A 287 0.41 -35.68 -13.19
CA SER A 287 -0.77 -36.40 -13.69
C SER A 287 -2.08 -36.04 -12.99
N LEU A 288 -2.06 -35.12 -12.02
CA LEU A 288 -3.20 -34.74 -11.20
C LEU A 288 -3.57 -33.28 -11.48
N SER A 289 -4.85 -32.95 -11.40
CA SER A 289 -5.31 -31.55 -11.49
C SER A 289 -4.81 -30.73 -10.31
N THR A 290 -4.72 -29.42 -10.48
CA THR A 290 -4.31 -28.46 -9.44
C THR A 290 -5.14 -28.63 -8.17
N ASN A 291 -6.45 -28.80 -8.31
CA ASN A 291 -7.37 -28.98 -7.19
C ASN A 291 -7.15 -30.32 -6.45
N GLU A 292 -6.95 -31.43 -7.18
CA GLU A 292 -6.61 -32.72 -6.56
C GLU A 292 -5.30 -32.65 -5.78
N VAL A 293 -4.28 -31.99 -6.33
CA VAL A 293 -2.98 -31.81 -5.69
C VAL A 293 -3.09 -30.95 -4.44
N GLU A 294 -3.73 -29.78 -4.52
CA GLU A 294 -3.91 -28.87 -3.39
C GLU A 294 -4.70 -29.52 -2.26
N ASN A 295 -5.79 -30.23 -2.56
CA ASN A 295 -6.58 -30.93 -1.54
C ASN A 295 -5.78 -32.04 -0.87
N ALA A 296 -5.14 -32.93 -1.65
CA ALA A 296 -4.37 -34.04 -1.11
C ALA A 296 -3.20 -33.57 -0.21
N LEU A 297 -2.51 -32.50 -0.59
CA LEU A 297 -1.44 -31.91 0.21
C LEU A 297 -1.96 -31.30 1.51
N ASN A 298 -3.04 -30.50 1.45
CA ASN A 298 -3.64 -29.91 2.64
C ASN A 298 -4.18 -30.98 3.61
N GLU A 299 -4.87 -32.01 3.11
CA GLU A 299 -5.36 -33.15 3.91
C GLU A 299 -4.22 -33.91 4.59
N ALA A 300 -3.08 -34.06 3.91
CA ALA A 300 -1.88 -34.69 4.47
C ALA A 300 -1.13 -33.79 5.49
N GLY A 301 -1.55 -32.53 5.68
CA GLY A 301 -0.89 -31.56 6.55
C GLY A 301 0.39 -30.97 5.94
N VAL A 302 0.48 -30.92 4.62
CA VAL A 302 1.56 -30.25 3.88
C VAL A 302 1.07 -28.86 3.43
N PRO A 303 1.64 -27.75 3.94
CA PRO A 303 1.17 -26.41 3.62
C PRO A 303 1.41 -26.09 2.15
N CYS A 304 0.32 -25.79 1.45
CA CYS A 304 0.36 -25.42 0.05
C CYS A 304 -0.81 -24.52 -0.33
N SER A 305 -0.71 -23.88 -1.50
CA SER A 305 -1.88 -23.31 -2.17
C SER A 305 -1.68 -23.26 -3.68
N ALA A 306 -2.77 -23.38 -4.43
CA ALA A 306 -2.82 -23.21 -5.87
C ALA A 306 -2.56 -21.75 -6.28
N TYR A 307 -2.01 -21.57 -7.47
CA TYR A 307 -1.89 -20.23 -8.07
C TYR A 307 -3.25 -19.77 -8.60
N THR A 308 -3.89 -18.84 -7.90
CA THR A 308 -5.18 -18.27 -8.28
C THR A 308 -5.04 -17.23 -9.39
N LYS A 309 -5.92 -17.25 -10.40
CA LYS A 309 -6.02 -16.18 -11.40
C LYS A 309 -6.74 -14.97 -10.82
N LEU A 310 -6.46 -13.79 -11.36
CA LEU A 310 -7.06 -12.54 -10.87
C LEU A 310 -8.60 -12.58 -10.87
N ASP A 311 -9.21 -13.00 -11.98
CA ASP A 311 -10.67 -13.03 -12.15
C ASP A 311 -11.35 -13.99 -11.14
N ASP A 312 -10.64 -15.04 -10.74
CA ASP A 312 -11.14 -16.02 -9.77
C ASP A 312 -11.12 -15.47 -8.33
N LEU A 313 -10.38 -14.39 -8.04
CA LEU A 313 -10.35 -13.81 -6.69
C LEU A 313 -11.71 -13.27 -6.25
N PHE A 314 -12.51 -12.75 -7.17
CA PHE A 314 -13.80 -12.13 -6.82
C PHE A 314 -14.84 -13.16 -6.34
N SER A 315 -14.69 -14.42 -6.77
CA SER A 315 -15.52 -15.55 -6.34
C SER A 315 -14.81 -16.49 -5.36
N HIS A 316 -13.53 -16.24 -5.04
CA HIS A 316 -12.74 -17.10 -4.16
C HIS A 316 -13.37 -17.18 -2.75
N PRO A 317 -13.64 -18.38 -2.21
CA PRO A 317 -14.38 -18.54 -0.94
C PRO A 317 -13.80 -17.76 0.23
N GLN A 318 -12.47 -17.82 0.42
CA GLN A 318 -11.80 -17.06 1.47
C GLN A 318 -11.90 -15.53 1.28
N VAL A 319 -11.92 -15.05 0.04
CA VAL A 319 -11.97 -13.61 -0.27
C VAL A 319 -13.38 -13.07 -0.04
N VAL A 320 -14.40 -13.84 -0.42
CA VAL A 320 -15.82 -13.57 -0.18
C VAL A 320 -16.13 -13.57 1.32
N GLU A 321 -15.68 -14.60 2.05
CA GLU A 321 -15.81 -14.69 3.52
C GLU A 321 -15.15 -13.48 4.19
N ARG A 322 -13.96 -13.11 3.71
CA ARG A 322 -13.25 -11.92 4.19
C ARG A 322 -13.82 -10.61 3.65
N GLN A 323 -14.88 -10.61 2.84
CA GLN A 323 -15.48 -9.39 2.24
C GLN A 323 -14.40 -8.38 1.83
N SER A 324 -13.39 -8.88 1.09
CA SER A 324 -12.13 -8.15 0.88
C SER A 324 -12.29 -6.98 -0.09
N PHE A 325 -13.44 -6.89 -0.75
CA PHE A 325 -13.80 -5.85 -1.69
C PHE A 325 -15.10 -5.17 -1.27
N SER A 326 -15.23 -3.89 -1.63
CA SER A 326 -16.48 -3.12 -1.55
C SER A 326 -16.85 -2.60 -2.94
N PRO A 327 -18.16 -2.56 -3.27
CA PRO A 327 -18.61 -1.95 -4.51
C PRO A 327 -18.45 -0.43 -4.44
N ILE A 328 -18.10 0.15 -5.58
CA ILE A 328 -18.14 1.58 -5.85
C ILE A 328 -19.02 1.81 -7.07
N ASN A 329 -19.83 2.86 -6.99
CA ASN A 329 -20.68 3.31 -8.08
C ASN A 329 -20.17 4.65 -8.58
N ASP A 330 -19.96 4.74 -9.89
CA ASP A 330 -19.57 5.95 -10.58
C ASP A 330 -20.41 6.11 -11.85
N ASP A 331 -20.83 7.34 -12.15
CA ASP A 331 -21.74 7.63 -13.26
C ASP A 331 -21.12 7.32 -14.64
N HIS A 332 -19.79 7.40 -14.75
CA HIS A 332 -19.07 7.14 -16.00
C HIS A 332 -18.53 5.70 -16.09
N LEU A 333 -18.06 5.14 -14.98
CA LEU A 333 -17.42 3.82 -14.93
C LEU A 333 -18.40 2.68 -14.61
N GLY A 334 -19.61 2.98 -14.14
CA GLY A 334 -20.55 1.99 -13.64
C GLY A 334 -20.18 1.46 -12.25
N GLU A 335 -20.70 0.27 -11.92
CA GLU A 335 -20.37 -0.41 -10.66
C GLU A 335 -19.13 -1.30 -10.83
N PHE A 336 -18.17 -1.19 -9.92
CA PHE A 336 -17.01 -2.08 -9.85
C PHE A 336 -16.53 -2.27 -8.41
N LEU A 337 -15.59 -3.20 -8.20
CA LEU A 337 -15.08 -3.54 -6.87
C LEU A 337 -13.73 -2.87 -6.60
N ILE A 338 -13.56 -2.35 -5.38
CA ILE A 338 -12.28 -1.86 -4.87
C ILE A 338 -11.90 -2.58 -3.58
N GLN A 339 -10.61 -2.83 -3.37
CA GLN A 339 -10.13 -3.55 -2.18
C GLN A 339 -10.36 -2.72 -0.91
N CYS A 340 -10.87 -3.37 0.12
CA CYS A 340 -10.94 -2.80 1.47
C CYS A 340 -9.55 -2.78 2.12
N ILE A 341 -9.36 -1.96 3.16
CA ILE A 341 -8.21 -2.10 4.05
C ILE A 341 -8.09 -3.57 4.54
N PRO A 342 -6.89 -4.21 4.50
CA PRO A 342 -6.74 -5.66 4.65
C PRO A 342 -6.81 -6.16 6.11
N VAL A 343 -7.78 -5.68 6.88
CA VAL A 343 -8.02 -6.04 8.29
C VAL A 343 -9.50 -6.31 8.54
N LYS A 344 -9.80 -7.20 9.50
CA LYS A 344 -11.14 -7.42 10.02
C LYS A 344 -11.19 -7.02 11.48
N PHE A 345 -11.91 -5.95 11.77
CA PHE A 345 -12.23 -5.57 13.13
C PHE A 345 -13.46 -6.32 13.59
N GLN A 346 -13.40 -6.91 14.80
CA GLN A 346 -14.54 -7.64 15.37
C GLN A 346 -15.69 -6.70 15.78
N HIS A 347 -15.37 -5.45 16.11
CA HIS A 347 -16.32 -4.48 16.66
C HIS A 347 -16.46 -3.20 15.81
N MET A 348 -15.85 -3.15 14.63
CA MET A 348 -15.92 -1.97 13.75
C MET A 348 -16.16 -2.39 12.30
N ASN A 349 -17.04 -1.66 11.61
CA ASN A 349 -17.16 -1.75 10.17
C ASN A 349 -16.13 -0.83 9.48
N ASN A 350 -15.11 -1.42 8.88
CA ASN A 350 -14.07 -0.73 8.10
C ASN A 350 -14.31 -0.82 6.58
N ARG A 351 -15.56 -0.97 6.13
CA ARG A 351 -15.87 -0.92 4.71
C ARG A 351 -15.52 0.45 4.14
N THR A 352 -14.87 0.35 3.00
CA THR A 352 -14.53 1.41 2.07
C THR A 352 -15.80 2.03 1.50
N ALA A 353 -15.91 3.36 1.58
CA ALA A 353 -17.01 4.11 0.96
C ALA A 353 -17.22 3.76 -0.53
N SER A 354 -18.49 3.77 -0.96
CA SER A 354 -18.96 3.30 -2.27
C SER A 354 -19.02 4.40 -3.34
N TRP A 355 -18.32 5.51 -3.16
CA TRP A 355 -18.32 6.67 -4.06
C TRP A 355 -16.94 7.32 -4.07
N ALA A 356 -16.56 8.01 -5.15
CA ALA A 356 -15.36 8.83 -5.25
C ALA A 356 -15.70 10.24 -5.76
N ALA A 357 -15.01 11.25 -5.24
CA ALA A 357 -15.31 12.63 -5.60
C ALA A 357 -14.83 13.00 -7.02
N THR A 358 -15.65 13.73 -7.76
CA THR A 358 -15.16 14.50 -8.91
C THR A 358 -14.24 15.64 -8.43
N LEU A 359 -13.42 16.20 -9.33
CA LEU A 359 -12.46 17.24 -8.98
C LEU A 359 -13.17 18.47 -8.42
N GLY A 360 -12.84 18.88 -7.19
CA GLY A 360 -13.42 20.07 -6.58
C GLY A 360 -14.89 19.93 -6.17
N GLN A 361 -15.45 18.71 -6.19
CA GLN A 361 -16.86 18.47 -5.87
C GLN A 361 -17.31 19.09 -4.54
N HIS A 362 -16.40 19.21 -3.58
CA HIS A 362 -16.68 19.68 -2.23
C HIS A 362 -16.03 21.03 -1.92
N SER A 363 -15.53 21.76 -2.93
CA SER A 363 -14.86 23.05 -2.72
C SER A 363 -15.74 24.02 -1.92
N ASP A 364 -16.99 24.23 -2.33
CA ASP A 364 -17.89 25.21 -1.69
C ASP A 364 -18.29 24.76 -0.28
N ASP A 365 -18.68 23.49 -0.13
CA ASP A 365 -19.09 22.91 1.16
C ASP A 365 -17.97 23.00 2.20
N VAL A 366 -16.75 22.60 1.85
CA VAL A 366 -15.59 22.63 2.76
C VAL A 366 -15.23 24.08 3.13
N LEU A 367 -15.20 25.00 2.16
CA LEU A 367 -14.86 26.40 2.44
C LEU A 367 -15.93 27.09 3.32
N GLN A 368 -17.20 26.75 3.15
CA GLN A 368 -18.28 27.28 3.99
C GLN A 368 -18.26 26.67 5.39
N THR A 369 -18.20 25.35 5.49
CA THR A 369 -18.39 24.64 6.77
C THR A 369 -17.14 24.65 7.65
N GLU A 370 -15.95 24.56 7.06
CA GLU A 370 -14.69 24.50 7.82
C GLU A 370 -14.08 25.89 8.04
N LEU A 371 -14.22 26.81 7.08
CA LEU A 371 -13.60 28.14 7.14
C LEU A 371 -14.61 29.28 7.36
N GLY A 372 -15.92 29.01 7.37
CA GLY A 372 -16.94 30.04 7.51
C GLY A 372 -16.96 31.04 6.35
N MET A 373 -16.46 30.64 5.17
CA MET A 373 -16.28 31.56 4.05
C MET A 373 -17.63 31.90 3.41
N PRO A 374 -17.96 33.19 3.22
CA PRO A 374 -19.24 33.59 2.62
C PRO A 374 -19.30 33.24 1.13
N ALA A 375 -20.50 32.97 0.62
CA ALA A 375 -20.71 32.54 -0.76
C ALA A 375 -20.18 33.53 -1.79
N GLU A 376 -20.23 34.83 -1.49
CA GLU A 376 -19.68 35.90 -2.34
C GLU A 376 -18.16 35.73 -2.50
N LYS A 377 -17.45 35.40 -1.40
CA LYS A 377 -16.00 35.23 -1.45
C LYS A 377 -15.60 33.97 -2.23
N ILE A 378 -16.37 32.90 -2.09
CA ILE A 378 -16.17 31.66 -2.85
C ILE A 378 -16.38 31.91 -4.34
N ALA A 379 -17.41 32.68 -4.72
CA ALA A 379 -17.64 33.07 -6.10
C ALA A 379 -16.46 33.88 -6.68
N GLU A 380 -15.91 34.83 -5.93
CA GLU A 380 -14.71 35.58 -6.32
C GLU A 380 -13.50 34.66 -6.55
N LEU A 381 -13.24 33.72 -5.65
CA LEU A 381 -12.12 32.77 -5.76
C LEU A 381 -12.25 31.90 -7.02
N ARG A 382 -13.47 31.49 -7.37
CA ARG A 382 -13.75 30.71 -8.59
C ARG A 382 -13.55 31.54 -9.85
N GLU A 383 -14.00 32.80 -9.86
CA GLU A 383 -13.75 33.72 -10.99
C GLU A 383 -12.25 33.94 -11.21
N GLN A 384 -11.48 34.03 -10.12
CA GLN A 384 -10.02 34.14 -10.13
C GLN A 384 -9.29 32.82 -10.43
N ARG A 385 -10.03 31.71 -10.59
CA ARG A 385 -9.51 30.35 -10.81
C ARG A 385 -8.58 29.85 -9.69
N ILE A 386 -8.74 30.40 -8.49
CA ILE A 386 -8.05 29.92 -7.29
C ILE A 386 -8.69 28.61 -6.82
N ILE A 387 -10.00 28.46 -7.04
CA ILE A 387 -10.73 27.20 -6.83
C ILE A 387 -11.46 26.76 -8.10
N ALA A 388 -11.80 25.46 -8.18
CA ALA A 388 -12.76 24.94 -9.16
C ALA A 388 -14.04 24.49 -8.43
#